data_AF-A0A1D1ZYH1-F1
#
_entry.id   AF-A0A1D1ZYH1-F1
#
_cell.length_a   1.000
_cell.length_b   1.000
_cell.length_c   1.000
_cell.angle_alpha   90.00
_cell.angle_beta   90.00
_cell.angle_gamma   90.00
#
_symmetry.space_group_name_H-M   'P 1'
#
loop_
_entity.id
_entity.type
_entity.pdbx_description
1 polymer ?
#
loop_
_entity_poly.entity_id
_entity_poly.type
_entity_poly.pdbx_seq_one_letter_code
_entity_poly.pdbx_strand_id
1 'polypeptide(L)'
;AASMGAFLLCTGAKGKRYSMPNARIMIHQPLGGASGQAVDIEIQAKEIMYHKANLNRIMSDATGQPIETIEEDTDRDRYMSPLEAKNYGLIDHIVGGEEAVFKIVGNTKNFPKTRREYIAWGDEDNDGSRSERFLRPAEPYTQPVKTKE
;
A
#
# COMPACT_ATOMS: atom_id res chain seq x y z
N ALA A 1 -8.48 1.53 -2.87
CA ALA A 1 -7.93 0.77 -4.00
C ALA A 1 -6.87 -0.19 -3.48
N ALA A 2 -6.98 -1.49 -3.71
CA ALA A 2 -6.05 -2.48 -3.15
C ALA A 2 -5.57 -3.43 -4.24
N SER A 3 -4.32 -3.92 -4.14
CA SER A 3 -3.72 -4.85 -5.10
C SER A 3 -3.81 -4.29 -6.54
N MET A 4 -4.33 -5.05 -7.49
CA MET A 4 -4.57 -4.61 -8.87
C MET A 4 -5.41 -3.33 -8.97
N GLY A 5 -6.29 -3.04 -8.01
CA GLY A 5 -7.01 -1.76 -7.98
C GLY A 5 -6.09 -0.57 -7.73
N ALA A 6 -5.04 -0.72 -6.91
CA ALA A 6 -4.02 0.31 -6.70
C ALA A 6 -3.10 0.44 -7.91
N PHE A 7 -2.79 -0.66 -8.59
CA PHE A 7 -2.06 -0.65 -9.86
C PHE A 7 -2.81 0.12 -10.95
N LEU A 8 -4.11 -0.13 -11.14
CA LEU A 8 -4.94 0.61 -12.10
C LEU A 8 -5.05 2.10 -11.73
N LEU A 9 -5.14 2.42 -10.44
CA LEU A 9 -5.14 3.79 -9.95
C LEU A 9 -3.84 4.53 -10.29
N CYS A 10 -2.68 3.91 -10.04
CA CYS A 10 -1.39 4.59 -10.24
C CYS A 10 -0.99 4.71 -11.71
N THR A 11 -1.45 3.79 -12.56
CA THR A 11 -1.23 3.80 -14.02
C THR A 11 -2.19 4.70 -14.79
N GLY A 12 -3.14 5.35 -14.11
CA GLY A 12 -3.94 6.41 -14.70
C GLY A 12 -3.09 7.57 -15.23
N ALA A 13 -3.69 8.43 -16.07
CA ALA A 13 -2.96 9.55 -16.66
C ALA A 13 -2.37 10.47 -15.58
N LYS A 14 -1.06 10.78 -15.66
CA LYS A 14 -0.36 11.64 -14.69
C LYS A 14 -1.07 12.99 -14.55
N GLY A 15 -1.23 13.46 -13.31
CA GLY A 15 -1.98 14.68 -12.96
C GLY A 15 -3.51 14.49 -12.91
N LYS A 16 -4.04 13.29 -13.14
CA LYS A 16 -5.48 13.01 -13.14
C LYS A 16 -5.86 11.83 -12.23
N ARG A 17 -4.97 11.39 -11.35
CA ARG A 17 -5.22 10.28 -10.43
C ARG A 17 -5.75 10.84 -9.11
N TYR A 18 -7.00 10.55 -8.79
CA TYR A 18 -7.70 11.10 -7.62
C TYR A 18 -8.02 10.02 -6.59
N SER A 19 -8.04 10.42 -5.32
CA SER A 19 -8.53 9.60 -4.22
C SER A 19 -9.47 10.40 -3.32
N MET A 20 -10.44 9.71 -2.71
CA MET A 20 -11.26 10.32 -1.65
C MET A 20 -10.46 10.40 -0.34
N PRO A 21 -10.73 11.39 0.53
CA PRO A 21 -9.89 11.63 1.71
C PRO A 21 -9.84 10.52 2.77
N ASN A 22 -10.87 9.67 2.83
CA ASN A 22 -10.90 8.50 3.73
C ASN A 22 -10.63 7.18 3.01
N ALA A 23 -10.24 7.22 1.73
CA ALA A 23 -9.94 5.99 1.00
C ALA A 23 -8.67 5.35 1.54
N ARG A 24 -8.58 4.03 1.40
CA ARG A 24 -7.38 3.27 1.74
C ARG A 24 -6.74 2.74 0.47
N ILE A 25 -5.43 2.94 0.35
CA ILE A 25 -4.65 2.43 -0.78
C ILE A 25 -3.72 1.33 -0.25
N MET A 26 -3.66 0.20 -0.94
CA MET A 26 -2.81 -0.92 -0.55
C MET A 26 -2.11 -1.51 -1.77
N ILE A 27 -0.80 -1.70 -1.66
CA ILE A 27 0.02 -2.38 -2.66
C ILE A 27 0.64 -3.63 -2.04
N HIS A 28 0.79 -4.67 -2.86
CA HIS A 28 1.47 -5.91 -2.51
C HIS A 28 1.91 -6.64 -3.78
N GLN A 29 2.73 -7.67 -3.63
CA GLN A 29 3.13 -8.55 -4.71
C GLN A 29 1.94 -9.38 -5.22
N PRO A 30 1.96 -9.81 -6.49
CA PRO A 30 0.93 -10.71 -7.00
C PRO A 30 0.89 -12.00 -6.18
N LEU A 31 -0.32 -12.45 -5.85
CA LEU A 31 -0.55 -13.73 -5.18
C LEU A 31 -0.87 -14.80 -6.23
N GLY A 32 -0.28 -15.98 -6.07
CA GLY A 32 -0.51 -17.13 -6.92
C GLY A 32 -0.25 -18.43 -6.17
N GLY A 33 -0.70 -19.54 -6.73
CA GLY A 33 -0.43 -20.87 -6.24
C GLY A 33 -0.03 -21.77 -7.40
N ALA A 34 0.77 -22.79 -7.13
CA ALA A 34 1.22 -23.76 -8.12
C ALA A 34 0.93 -25.18 -7.63
N SER A 35 0.40 -26.03 -8.53
CA SER A 35 0.17 -27.45 -8.29
C SER A 35 0.29 -28.24 -9.59
N GLY A 36 0.51 -29.55 -9.49
CA GLY A 36 0.66 -30.44 -10.65
C GLY A 36 2.00 -31.17 -10.67
N GLN A 37 2.44 -31.57 -11.87
CA GLN A 37 3.75 -32.19 -12.04
C GLN A 37 4.85 -31.17 -11.74
N ALA A 38 6.06 -31.65 -11.43
CA ALA A 38 7.19 -30.77 -11.11
C ALA A 38 7.44 -29.71 -12.20
N VAL A 39 7.29 -30.08 -13.48
CA VAL A 39 7.42 -29.16 -14.61
C VAL A 39 6.33 -28.07 -14.62
N ASP A 40 5.08 -28.44 -14.32
CA ASP A 40 3.97 -27.48 -14.28
C ASP A 40 4.14 -26.48 -13.13
N ILE A 41 4.63 -26.96 -11.98
CA ILE A 41 4.94 -26.10 -10.83
C ILE A 41 6.05 -25.10 -11.19
N GLU A 42 7.09 -25.57 -11.89
CA GLU A 42 8.19 -24.72 -12.34
C GLU A 42 7.72 -23.63 -13.32
N ILE A 43 6.88 -23.99 -14.29
CA ILE A 43 6.31 -23.05 -15.28
C ILE A 43 5.47 -21.98 -14.57
N GLN A 44 4.58 -22.39 -13.65
CA GLN A 44 3.72 -21.47 -12.91
C GLN A 44 4.53 -20.52 -12.01
N ALA A 45 5.57 -21.03 -11.33
CA ALA A 45 6.45 -20.20 -10.52
C ALA A 45 7.20 -19.16 -11.37
N LYS A 46 7.72 -19.56 -12.54
CA LYS A 46 8.38 -18.63 -13.48
C LYS A 46 7.43 -17.55 -13.99
N GLU A 47 6.19 -17.90 -14.30
CA GLU A 47 5.19 -16.92 -14.77
C GLU A 47 4.83 -15.90 -13.68
N ILE A 48 4.68 -16.33 -12.42
CA ILE A 48 4.43 -15.41 -11.29
C ILE A 48 5.62 -14.46 -11.10
N MET A 49 6.86 -14.96 -11.18
CA MET A 49 8.06 -14.12 -11.08
C MET A 49 8.16 -13.11 -12.24
N TYR A 50 7.79 -13.52 -13.45
CA TYR A 50 7.71 -12.64 -14.61
C TYR A 50 6.68 -11.52 -14.40
N HIS A 51 5.47 -11.86 -13.94
CA HIS A 51 4.44 -10.87 -13.62
C HIS A 51 4.86 -9.92 -12.51
N LYS A 52 5.47 -10.43 -11.42
CA LYS A 52 6.00 -9.59 -10.33
C LYS A 52 6.99 -8.56 -10.86
N ALA A 53 7.97 -8.98 -11.66
CA ALA A 53 8.97 -8.09 -12.24
C ALA A 53 8.34 -7.02 -13.16
N ASN A 54 7.37 -7.41 -14.00
CA ASN A 54 6.70 -6.48 -14.91
C ASN A 54 5.85 -5.43 -14.17
N LEU A 55 5.03 -5.88 -13.22
CA LEU A 55 4.18 -4.97 -12.43
C LEU A 55 5.04 -3.96 -11.65
N ASN A 56 6.14 -4.42 -11.06
CA ASN A 56 7.03 -3.55 -10.28
C ASN A 56 7.69 -2.49 -11.16
N ARG A 57 8.14 -2.84 -12.38
CA ARG A 57 8.68 -1.87 -13.35
C ARG A 57 7.64 -0.82 -13.75
N ILE A 58 6.44 -1.24 -14.10
CA ILE A 58 5.35 -0.32 -14.47
C ILE A 58 5.01 0.61 -13.29
N MET A 59 4.94 0.08 -12.07
CA MET A 59 4.69 0.89 -10.87
C MET A 59 5.82 1.86 -10.59
N SER A 60 7.08 1.47 -10.79
CA SER A 60 8.25 2.35 -10.67
C SER A 60 8.12 3.54 -11.63
N ASP A 61 7.83 3.30 -12.91
CA ASP A 61 7.66 4.35 -13.92
C ASP A 61 6.45 5.27 -13.64
N ALA A 62 5.34 4.68 -13.18
CA ALA A 62 4.12 5.40 -12.89
C ALA A 62 4.23 6.29 -11.65
N THR A 63 4.95 5.83 -10.62
CA THR A 63 5.09 6.54 -9.33
C THR A 63 6.32 7.45 -9.27
N GLY A 64 7.36 7.15 -10.04
CA GLY A 64 8.66 7.80 -9.95
C GLY A 64 9.55 7.25 -8.82
N GLN A 65 9.13 6.18 -8.13
CA GLN A 65 9.94 5.51 -7.12
C GLN A 65 11.00 4.61 -7.78
N PRO A 66 12.20 4.46 -7.19
CA PRO A 66 13.16 3.45 -7.62
C PRO A 66 12.56 2.04 -7.58
N ILE A 67 13.00 1.17 -8.49
CA ILE A 67 12.49 -0.20 -8.59
C ILE A 67 12.71 -0.98 -7.30
N GLU A 68 13.85 -0.76 -6.64
CA GLU A 68 14.21 -1.39 -5.37
C GLU A 68 13.21 -0.99 -4.27
N THR A 69 12.75 0.26 -4.27
CA THR A 69 11.74 0.73 -3.32
C THR A 69 10.39 0.08 -3.59
N ILE A 70 9.98 -0.08 -4.85
CA ILE A 70 8.75 -0.79 -5.20
C ILE A 70 8.83 -2.27 -4.78
N GLU A 71 9.96 -2.94 -5.01
CA GLU A 71 10.16 -4.33 -4.62
C GLU A 71 10.07 -4.53 -3.10
N GLU A 72 10.75 -3.68 -2.32
CA GLU A 72 10.67 -3.70 -0.86
C GLU A 72 9.25 -3.42 -0.37
N ASP A 73 8.60 -2.40 -0.91
CA ASP A 73 7.30 -1.92 -0.43
C ASP A 73 6.11 -2.76 -0.91
N THR A 74 6.31 -3.68 -1.87
CA THR A 74 5.30 -4.65 -2.32
C THR A 74 5.51 -6.05 -1.75
N ASP A 75 6.63 -6.35 -1.08
CA ASP A 75 6.86 -7.70 -0.55
C ASP A 75 5.81 -8.14 0.49
N ARG A 76 5.25 -7.19 1.23
CA ARG A 76 4.10 -7.40 2.12
C ARG A 76 3.02 -6.37 1.85
N ASP A 77 1.85 -6.61 2.42
CA ASP A 77 0.74 -5.66 2.32
C ASP A 77 1.14 -4.29 2.92
N ARG A 78 1.34 -3.30 2.04
CA ARG A 78 1.62 -1.93 2.45
C ARG A 78 0.39 -1.06 2.29
N TYR A 79 -0.14 -0.63 3.42
CA TYR A 79 -1.32 0.22 3.47
C TYR A 79 -0.95 1.69 3.66
N MET A 80 -1.58 2.54 2.86
CA MET A 80 -1.36 3.98 2.83
C MET A 80 -2.69 4.73 2.93
N SER A 81 -2.66 5.86 3.66
CA SER A 81 -3.64 6.93 3.52
C SER A 81 -3.57 7.59 2.14
N PRO A 82 -4.57 8.39 1.75
CA PRO A 82 -4.49 9.15 0.51
C PRO A 82 -3.30 10.11 0.49
N LEU A 83 -2.94 10.71 1.63
CA LEU A 83 -1.78 11.61 1.72
C LEU A 83 -0.46 10.85 1.53
N GLU A 84 -0.29 9.71 2.21
CA GLU A 84 0.88 8.84 2.01
C GLU A 84 0.97 8.36 0.56
N ALA A 85 -0.15 7.97 -0.04
CA ALA A 85 -0.21 7.51 -1.42
C ALA A 85 0.09 8.61 -2.45
N LYS A 86 -0.32 9.86 -2.17
CA LYS A 86 0.03 11.02 -2.98
C LYS A 86 1.54 11.26 -2.93
N ASN A 87 2.10 11.30 -1.72
CA ASN A 87 3.54 11.49 -1.52
C ASN A 87 4.37 10.35 -2.12
N TYR A 88 3.82 9.14 -2.14
CA TYR A 88 4.43 7.99 -2.78
C TYR A 88 4.39 8.06 -4.32
N GLY A 89 3.47 8.85 -4.89
CA GLY A 89 3.26 8.96 -6.34
C GLY A 89 2.21 8.00 -6.91
N LEU A 90 1.40 7.34 -6.07
CA LEU A 90 0.29 6.47 -6.53
C LEU A 90 -0.92 7.28 -6.99
N ILE A 91 -1.09 8.49 -6.47
CA ILE A 91 -2.13 9.43 -6.87
C ILE A 91 -1.55 10.84 -6.98
N ASP A 92 -2.28 11.74 -7.64
CA ASP A 92 -1.88 13.14 -7.78
C ASP A 92 -2.67 14.04 -6.82
N HIS A 93 -3.93 13.72 -6.56
CA HIS A 93 -4.86 14.61 -5.89
C HIS A 93 -5.78 13.89 -4.89
N ILE A 94 -6.12 14.60 -3.82
CA ILE A 94 -7.15 14.21 -2.86
C ILE A 94 -8.35 15.13 -3.08
N VAL A 95 -9.53 14.54 -3.27
CA VAL A 95 -10.77 15.31 -3.48
C VAL A 95 -11.08 16.13 -2.23
N GLY A 96 -11.10 17.46 -2.34
CA GLY A 96 -11.29 18.38 -1.22
C GLY A 96 -9.99 18.91 -0.58
N GLY A 97 -8.82 18.48 -1.06
CA GLY A 97 -7.51 18.93 -0.56
C GLY A 97 -6.86 17.96 0.43
N GLU A 98 -5.66 18.30 0.89
CA GLU A 98 -4.86 17.44 1.79
C GLU A 98 -5.41 17.37 3.22
N GLU A 99 -6.03 18.46 3.68
CA GLU A 99 -6.68 18.57 4.98
C GLU A 99 -8.13 18.03 4.99
N ALA A 100 -8.60 17.52 3.85
CA ALA A 100 -9.96 17.00 3.76
C ALA A 100 -10.09 15.74 4.62
N VAL A 101 -11.10 15.71 5.48
CA VAL A 101 -11.46 14.55 6.28
C VAL A 101 -12.98 14.49 6.36
N PHE A 102 -13.58 13.29 6.30
CA PHE A 102 -14.99 13.19 6.65
C PHE A 102 -15.15 13.13 8.17
N LYS A 103 -16.16 13.82 8.69
CA LYS A 103 -16.57 13.70 10.09
C LYS A 103 -17.18 12.32 10.33
N ILE A 104 -16.45 11.44 10.98
CA ILE A 104 -16.96 10.16 11.44
C ILE A 104 -17.73 10.40 12.73
N VAL A 105 -19.02 10.09 12.74
CA VAL A 105 -19.85 10.12 13.95
C VAL A 105 -19.69 8.77 14.65
N GLY A 106 -18.90 8.71 15.73
CA GLY A 106 -18.63 7.47 16.46
C GLY A 106 -17.23 7.42 17.08
N ASN A 107 -16.97 6.42 17.93
CA ASN A 107 -15.70 6.27 18.64
C ASN A 107 -14.93 5.05 18.10
N THR A 108 -13.79 5.27 17.44
CA THR A 108 -12.89 4.21 16.92
C THR A 108 -11.88 3.71 17.96
N LYS A 109 -11.94 4.18 19.22
CA LYS A 109 -11.01 3.78 20.31
C LYS A 109 -10.91 2.26 20.54
N ASN A 110 -11.87 1.47 20.09
CA ASN A 110 -11.86 0.01 20.24
C ASN A 110 -10.98 -0.72 19.21
N PHE A 111 -10.52 -0.04 18.15
CA PHE A 111 -9.65 -0.62 17.12
C PHE A 111 -8.41 0.27 16.92
N PRO A 112 -7.51 0.35 17.91
CA PRO A 112 -6.29 1.12 17.77
C PRO A 112 -5.42 0.50 16.66
N LYS A 113 -5.01 1.29 15.67
CA LYS A 113 -4.04 0.82 14.66
C LYS A 113 -2.64 0.88 15.30
N THR A 114 -2.31 -0.08 16.16
CA THR A 114 -0.95 -0.20 16.66
C THR A 114 -0.10 -0.95 15.64
N ARG A 115 1.10 -0.45 15.36
CA ARG A 115 1.99 -1.05 14.35
C ARG A 115 2.35 -2.51 14.67
N ARG A 116 2.33 -2.88 15.96
CA ARG A 116 2.56 -4.24 16.45
C ARG A 116 1.52 -5.25 15.93
N GLU A 117 0.25 -4.84 15.82
CA GLU A 117 -0.83 -5.69 15.30
C GLU A 117 -0.80 -5.83 13.78
N TYR A 118 -0.20 -4.86 13.08
CA TYR A 118 -0.09 -4.86 11.62
C TYR A 118 1.07 -5.71 11.09
N ILE A 119 2.10 -5.94 11.91
CA ILE A 119 3.23 -6.84 11.62
C ILE A 119 2.90 -8.29 12.02
N ALA A 120 2.00 -8.49 12.99
CA ALA A 120 1.65 -9.81 13.52
C ALA A 120 0.82 -10.71 12.58
N TRP A 121 0.41 -10.24 11.39
CA TRP A 121 -0.11 -11.13 10.34
C TRP A 121 1.08 -11.73 9.57
N GLY A 122 1.77 -12.68 10.22
CA GLY A 122 2.80 -13.49 9.56
C GLY A 122 4.01 -13.91 10.37
N ASP A 123 4.06 -13.72 11.70
CA ASP A 123 5.22 -14.15 12.50
C ASP A 123 4.80 -14.95 13.73
N GLU A 124 4.92 -16.28 13.65
CA GLU A 124 5.29 -17.05 14.84
C GLU A 124 6.82 -17.25 14.93
N ASP A 125 7.61 -17.04 13.86
CA ASP A 125 9.02 -17.48 13.85
C ASP A 125 10.07 -16.60 13.12
N ASN A 126 9.81 -15.40 12.57
CA ASN A 126 10.83 -14.65 11.81
C ASN A 126 11.35 -13.38 12.51
N ASP A 127 12.69 -13.23 12.56
CA ASP A 127 13.42 -12.34 13.46
C ASP A 127 13.56 -10.86 13.01
N GLY A 128 12.64 -10.39 12.16
CA GLY A 128 12.39 -8.95 11.99
C GLY A 128 13.59 -8.11 11.52
N SER A 129 14.61 -8.70 10.90
CA SER A 129 15.75 -7.93 10.39
C SER A 129 15.49 -7.40 8.96
N ARG A 130 14.85 -6.21 8.89
CA ARG A 130 15.24 -5.04 8.04
C ARG A 130 14.05 -4.13 7.67
N SER A 131 13.85 -3.08 8.45
CA SER A 131 13.97 -1.68 8.00
C SER A 131 13.49 -0.74 9.11
N GLU A 132 14.41 0.07 9.64
CA GLU A 132 14.12 1.04 10.72
C GLU A 132 13.10 2.12 10.31
N ARG A 133 12.77 2.21 9.02
CA ARG A 133 11.75 3.12 8.47
C ARG A 133 10.35 2.86 9.05
N PHE A 134 10.07 1.63 9.48
CA PHE A 134 8.84 1.23 10.17
C PHE A 134 8.93 1.30 11.71
N LEU A 135 9.90 2.02 12.30
CA LEU A 135 9.98 2.20 13.78
C LEU A 135 9.36 3.51 14.29
N ARG A 136 9.02 4.47 13.41
CA ARG A 136 8.47 5.80 13.82
C ARG A 136 6.98 5.75 14.16
N PRO A 137 6.45 6.15 15.32
CA PRO A 137 5.03 6.01 15.68
C PRO A 137 4.08 6.41 14.53
N ALA A 138 3.12 5.54 14.18
CA ALA A 138 2.06 5.93 13.26
C ALA A 138 1.07 6.79 14.05
N GLU A 139 0.96 8.08 13.74
CA GLU A 139 -0.08 8.91 14.31
C GLU A 139 -1.46 8.37 13.90
N PRO A 140 -2.48 8.47 14.77
CA PRO A 140 -3.84 8.10 14.40
C PRO A 140 -4.26 8.92 13.16
N TYR A 141 -4.77 8.23 12.15
CA TYR A 141 -5.20 8.79 10.85
C TYR A 141 -6.28 9.88 10.93
N THR A 142 -6.81 10.14 12.13
CA THR A 142 -7.83 11.13 12.40
C THR A 142 -7.44 11.91 13.65
N GLN A 143 -6.82 13.07 13.48
CA GLN A 143 -6.85 14.09 14.53
C GLN A 143 -8.14 14.91 14.34
N PRO A 144 -8.96 15.12 15.39
CA PRO A 144 -10.11 16.00 15.29
C PRO A 144 -9.61 17.42 14.96
N VAL A 145 -10.14 18.00 13.89
CA VAL A 145 -9.85 19.39 13.52
C VAL A 145 -10.26 20.29 14.68
N LYS A 146 -9.32 21.10 15.19
CA LYS A 146 -9.67 22.27 16.01
C LYS A 146 -10.55 23.16 15.15
N THR A 147 -11.83 23.25 15.50
CA THR A 147 -12.74 24.24 14.93
C THR A 147 -12.09 25.60 15.07
N LYS A 148 -11.76 26.25 13.94
CA LYS A 148 -11.57 27.70 13.94
C LYS A 148 -12.95 28.29 14.23
N GLU A 149 -13.07 28.92 15.40
CA GLU A 149 -14.16 29.84 15.71
C GLU A 149 -14.19 31.00 14.71
#